data_AF-A0A2G9S0L9-F1
#
_entry.id   AF-A0A2G9S0L9-F1
#
_cell.length_a   1.000
_cell.length_b   1.000
_cell.length_c   1.000
_cell.angle_alpha   90.00
_cell.angle_beta   90.00
_cell.angle_gamma   90.00
#
_symmetry.space_group_name_H-M   'P 1'
#
loop_
_entity.id
_entity.type
_entity.pdbx_description
1 polymer ?
#
loop_
_entity_poly.entity_id
_entity_poly.type
_entity_poly.pdbx_seq_one_letter_code
_entity_poly.pdbx_strand_id
1 'polypeptide(L)'
;MKRNQDVAFKVPSSIVPKSKISRILSINGNILGEVIDTIVSGKSIQTLVSIPKGSAETDLMRVAPIFYVYHYLQTKNEWSLLGPNTFMIQIEMQKKLKDGVSSILAFRNGDHSYSLWRDSDPSTWLTAFALRTFGEVQKYVSLDHMSVCNSLIWLIEKCQSKDGSFQEKSSSNPIKL
;
A
#
# COMPACT_ATOMS: atom_id res chain seq x y z
N MET A 1 -34.79 -3.42 12.80
CA MET A 1 -34.06 -4.22 13.80
C MET A 1 -33.04 -3.30 14.48
N LYS A 2 -33.27 -2.86 15.72
CA LYS A 2 -32.29 -2.04 16.46
C LYS A 2 -31.23 -2.96 17.05
N ARG A 3 -29.97 -2.80 16.64
CA ARG A 3 -28.82 -3.44 17.27
C ARG A 3 -28.23 -2.45 18.27
N ASN A 4 -28.24 -2.81 19.55
CA ASN A 4 -27.53 -2.07 20.60
C ASN A 4 -26.19 -2.76 20.84
N GLN A 5 -25.12 -1.98 20.96
CA GLN A 5 -23.79 -2.46 21.28
C GLN A 5 -23.21 -1.60 22.40
N ASP A 6 -22.96 -2.22 23.56
CA ASP A 6 -22.37 -1.53 24.70
C ASP A 6 -20.84 -1.65 24.64
N VAL A 7 -20.15 -0.51 24.75
CA VAL A 7 -18.68 -0.46 24.77
C VAL A 7 -18.22 -0.15 26.20
N ALA A 8 -17.72 -1.16 26.89
CA ALA A 8 -17.34 -1.06 28.29
C ALA A 8 -16.19 -0.05 28.54
N PHE A 9 -16.28 0.68 29.65
CA PHE A 9 -15.20 1.56 30.10
C PHE A 9 -14.22 0.79 30.99
N LYS A 10 -13.12 0.30 30.39
CA LYS A 10 -11.99 -0.29 31.12
C LYS A 10 -10.80 0.67 31.18
N VAL A 11 -10.24 0.86 32.37
CA VAL A 11 -9.01 1.63 32.61
C VAL A 11 -7.81 0.67 32.59
N PRO A 12 -6.75 0.95 31.81
CA PRO A 12 -5.52 0.16 31.84
C PRO A 12 -4.86 0.23 33.23
N SER A 13 -4.34 -0.90 33.73
CA SER A 13 -3.66 -0.95 35.03
C SER A 13 -2.37 -0.11 35.07
N SER A 14 -1.73 0.12 33.92
CA SER A 14 -0.50 0.89 33.75
C SER A 14 -0.74 2.32 33.22
N ILE A 15 -1.85 2.96 33.63
CA ILE A 15 -2.14 4.34 33.22
C ILE A 15 -1.15 5.33 33.88
N VAL A 16 -0.63 6.27 33.10
CA VAL A 16 0.25 7.32 33.63
C VAL A 16 -0.54 8.19 34.62
N PRO A 17 -0.03 8.45 35.85
CA PRO A 17 -0.73 9.27 36.83
C PRO A 17 -1.13 10.63 36.26
N LYS A 18 -2.36 11.07 36.55
CA LYS A 18 -2.95 12.34 36.07
C LYS A 18 -3.12 12.44 34.53
N SER A 19 -2.97 11.35 33.78
CA SER A 19 -3.29 11.33 32.34
C SER A 19 -4.79 11.15 32.08
N LYS A 20 -5.28 11.68 30.96
CA LYS A 20 -6.65 11.50 30.48
C LYS A 20 -6.71 10.37 29.47
N ILE A 21 -7.75 9.53 29.53
CA ILE A 21 -8.01 8.51 28.52
C ILE A 21 -8.71 9.17 27.33
N SER A 22 -8.10 9.10 26.16
CA SER A 22 -8.73 9.51 24.89
C SER A 22 -9.36 8.31 24.19
N ARG A 23 -10.57 8.48 23.64
CA ARG A 23 -11.28 7.48 22.84
C ARG A 23 -11.88 8.15 21.61
N ILE A 24 -11.77 7.47 20.47
CA ILE A 24 -12.35 7.90 19.21
C ILE A 24 -13.29 6.78 18.76
N LEU A 25 -14.52 7.14 18.40
CA LEU A 25 -15.50 6.22 17.81
C LEU A 25 -15.66 6.59 16.34
N SER A 26 -15.36 5.65 15.45
CA SER A 26 -15.62 5.76 14.01
C SER A 26 -16.75 4.81 13.63
N ILE A 27 -17.73 5.30 12.86
CA ILE A 27 -18.88 4.52 12.38
C ILE A 27 -18.99 4.74 10.87
N ASN A 28 -18.90 3.66 10.11
CA ASN A 28 -18.98 3.70 8.65
C ASN A 28 -20.14 2.84 8.14
N GLY A 29 -20.80 3.32 7.08
CA GLY A 29 -21.89 2.59 6.40
C GLY A 29 -21.41 1.60 5.33
N ASN A 30 -20.11 1.60 5.01
CA ASN A 30 -19.48 0.72 4.04
C ASN A 30 -18.29 0.00 4.71
N ILE A 31 -18.07 -1.27 4.36
CA ILE A 31 -16.92 -2.05 4.84
C ILE A 31 -15.56 -1.40 4.49
N LEU A 32 -15.50 -0.64 3.40
CA LEU A 32 -14.33 0.14 3.01
C LEU A 32 -14.34 1.58 3.54
N GLY A 33 -15.39 1.98 4.26
CA GLY A 33 -15.62 3.37 4.63
C GLY A 33 -14.47 4.00 5.43
N GLU A 34 -13.86 3.26 6.35
CA GLU A 34 -12.71 3.76 7.13
C GLU A 34 -11.48 4.01 6.23
N VAL A 35 -11.22 3.12 5.28
CA VAL A 35 -10.09 3.23 4.35
C VAL A 35 -10.34 4.37 3.36
N ILE A 36 -11.57 4.50 2.87
CA ILE A 36 -11.99 5.62 2.01
C ILE A 36 -11.83 6.94 2.75
N ASP A 37 -12.39 7.09 3.96
CA ASP A 37 -12.26 8.31 4.76
C ASP A 37 -10.79 8.66 4.99
N THR A 38 -9.98 7.68 5.37
CA THR A 38 -8.56 7.92 5.62
C THR A 38 -7.84 8.49 4.41
N ILE A 39 -8.06 7.90 3.21
CA ILE A 39 -7.37 8.32 1.99
C ILE A 39 -7.88 9.67 1.48
N VAL A 40 -9.20 9.90 1.58
CA VAL A 40 -9.87 11.09 1.06
C VAL A 40 -9.69 12.30 1.97
N SER A 41 -9.80 12.12 3.29
CA SER A 41 -9.65 13.21 4.28
C SER A 41 -8.20 13.70 4.42
N GLY A 42 -7.26 13.16 3.63
CA GLY A 42 -5.84 13.53 3.71
C GLY A 42 -5.17 13.13 5.02
N LYS A 43 -5.86 12.34 5.86
CA LYS A 43 -5.25 11.70 7.02
C LYS A 43 -4.14 10.80 6.48
N SER A 44 -2.95 10.92 7.07
CA SER A 44 -1.79 10.21 6.57
C SER A 44 -2.08 8.70 6.54
N ILE A 45 -1.67 8.00 5.49
CA ILE A 45 -1.65 6.51 5.50
C ILE A 45 -0.80 5.99 6.69
N GLN A 46 0.09 6.83 7.25
CA GLN A 46 0.78 6.55 8.51
C GLN A 46 -0.16 6.33 9.71
N THR A 47 -1.40 6.81 9.64
CA THR A 47 -2.43 6.57 10.65
C THR A 47 -2.99 5.15 10.56
N LEU A 48 -2.91 4.49 9.39
CA LEU A 48 -3.29 3.08 9.22
C LEU A 48 -2.18 2.14 9.69
N VAL A 49 -0.92 2.49 9.41
CA VAL A 49 0.24 1.72 9.84
C VAL A 49 1.41 2.67 10.10
N SER A 50 2.04 2.61 11.28
CA SER A 50 3.21 3.41 11.66
C SER A 50 4.48 2.94 10.95
N ILE A 51 4.49 3.04 9.61
CA ILE A 51 5.59 2.55 8.78
C ILE A 51 6.59 3.70 8.55
N PRO A 52 7.85 3.57 9.00
CA PRO A 52 8.89 4.55 8.68
C PRO A 52 9.09 4.65 7.17
N LYS A 53 9.40 5.84 6.65
CA LYS A 53 9.70 6.00 5.22
C LYS A 53 11.12 5.52 4.92
N GLY A 54 11.36 5.13 3.67
CA GLY A 54 12.71 4.97 3.14
C GLY A 54 13.03 3.62 2.53
N SER A 55 12.11 2.65 2.59
CA SER A 55 12.26 1.36 1.92
C SER A 55 11.26 1.21 0.77
N ALA A 56 11.61 0.41 -0.23
CA ALA A 56 10.73 0.04 -1.33
C ALA A 56 9.45 -0.64 -0.84
N GLU A 57 9.56 -1.48 0.20
CA GLU A 57 8.42 -2.14 0.85
C GLU A 57 7.44 -1.10 1.39
N THR A 58 7.94 -0.08 2.07
CA THR A 58 7.09 0.96 2.66
C THR A 58 6.37 1.78 1.60
N ASP A 59 7.00 1.99 0.43
CA ASP A 59 6.39 2.70 -0.69
C ASP A 59 5.32 1.84 -1.39
N LEU A 60 5.57 0.54 -1.59
CA LEU A 60 4.57 -0.41 -2.08
C LEU A 60 3.35 -0.47 -1.16
N MET A 61 3.56 -0.52 0.15
CA MET A 61 2.50 -0.54 1.15
C MET A 61 1.68 0.75 1.18
N ARG A 62 2.24 1.89 0.75
CA ARG A 62 1.49 3.15 0.63
C ARG A 62 0.66 3.21 -0.64
N VAL A 63 1.14 2.62 -1.72
CA VAL A 63 0.41 2.58 -3.01
C VAL A 63 -0.80 1.66 -2.95
N ALA A 64 -0.67 0.48 -2.34
CA ALA A 64 -1.71 -0.53 -2.29
C ALA A 64 -3.10 -0.03 -1.81
N PRO A 65 -3.24 0.62 -0.63
CA PRO A 65 -4.55 1.08 -0.17
C PRO A 65 -5.16 2.15 -1.08
N ILE A 66 -4.34 3.05 -1.65
CA ILE A 66 -4.80 4.07 -2.61
C ILE A 66 -5.34 3.39 -3.86
N PHE A 67 -4.62 2.39 -4.37
CA PHE A 67 -5.02 1.62 -5.53
C PHE A 67 -6.35 0.92 -5.29
N TYR A 68 -6.51 0.18 -4.18
CA TYR A 68 -7.75 -0.56 -3.93
C TYR A 68 -8.97 0.35 -3.73
N VAL A 69 -8.82 1.49 -3.05
CA VAL A 69 -9.92 2.47 -2.96
C VAL A 69 -10.24 3.07 -4.32
N TYR A 70 -9.22 3.47 -5.10
CA TYR A 70 -9.42 4.00 -6.44
C TYR A 70 -10.12 2.99 -7.34
N HIS A 71 -9.63 1.74 -7.33
CA HIS A 71 -10.16 0.63 -8.11
C HIS A 71 -11.61 0.32 -7.73
N TYR A 72 -11.94 0.33 -6.44
CA TYR A 72 -13.30 0.14 -5.95
C TYR A 72 -14.24 1.23 -6.46
N LEU A 73 -13.90 2.51 -6.23
CA LEU A 73 -14.72 3.66 -6.63
C LEU A 73 -14.93 3.70 -8.15
N GLN A 74 -13.87 3.43 -8.92
CA GLN A 74 -13.91 3.40 -10.37
C GLN A 74 -14.75 2.23 -10.91
N THR A 75 -14.58 1.03 -10.37
CA THR A 75 -15.26 -0.18 -10.87
C THR A 75 -16.73 -0.19 -10.49
N LYS A 76 -17.09 0.35 -9.32
CA LYS A 76 -18.47 0.45 -8.85
C LYS A 76 -19.19 1.72 -9.30
N ASN A 77 -18.46 2.66 -9.94
CA ASN A 77 -18.96 3.99 -10.26
C ASN A 77 -19.53 4.73 -9.04
N GLU A 78 -18.90 4.54 -7.88
CA GLU A 78 -19.34 5.07 -6.58
C GLU A 78 -18.63 6.37 -6.19
N TRP A 79 -18.05 7.06 -7.16
CA TRP A 79 -17.39 8.35 -6.96
C TRP A 79 -18.27 9.39 -6.29
N SER A 80 -19.59 9.36 -6.52
CA SER A 80 -20.56 10.27 -5.89
C SER A 80 -20.60 10.20 -4.35
N LEU A 81 -20.11 9.12 -3.75
CA LEU A 81 -19.99 8.99 -2.29
C LEU A 81 -19.10 10.06 -1.68
N LEU A 82 -18.19 10.64 -2.46
CA LEU A 82 -17.21 11.63 -2.00
C LEU A 82 -17.73 13.08 -2.06
N GLY A 83 -18.97 13.28 -2.52
CA GLY A 83 -19.62 14.60 -2.55
C GLY A 83 -19.06 15.53 -3.65
N PRO A 84 -19.17 16.87 -3.48
CA PRO A 84 -18.92 17.82 -4.56
C PRO A 84 -17.46 17.87 -5.03
N ASN A 85 -16.50 17.48 -4.18
CA ASN A 85 -15.06 17.54 -4.49
C ASN A 85 -14.51 16.28 -5.17
N THR A 86 -15.41 15.38 -5.59
CA THR A 86 -15.08 14.07 -6.18
C THR A 86 -14.01 14.14 -7.28
N PHE A 87 -14.16 15.07 -8.22
CA PHE A 87 -13.23 15.19 -9.35
C PHE A 87 -11.81 15.57 -8.90
N MET A 88 -11.69 16.51 -7.95
CA MET A 88 -10.39 16.87 -7.37
C MET A 88 -9.75 15.69 -6.63
N ILE A 89 -10.55 14.95 -5.87
CA ILE A 89 -10.07 13.78 -5.12
C ILE A 89 -9.58 12.70 -6.09
N GLN A 90 -10.30 12.46 -7.18
CA GLN A 90 -9.91 11.50 -8.21
C GLN A 90 -8.55 11.86 -8.83
N ILE A 91 -8.33 13.14 -9.17
CA ILE A 91 -7.05 13.63 -9.69
C ILE A 91 -5.94 13.47 -8.65
N GLU A 92 -6.20 13.83 -7.40
CA GLU A 92 -5.20 13.71 -6.32
C GLU A 92 -4.81 12.25 -6.09
N MET A 93 -5.76 11.33 -6.09
CA MET A 93 -5.49 9.90 -5.95
C MET A 93 -4.68 9.35 -7.13
N GLN A 94 -5.02 9.72 -8.38
CA GLN A 94 -4.22 9.35 -9.55
C GLN A 94 -2.79 9.89 -9.45
N LYS A 95 -2.63 11.14 -9.00
CA LYS A 95 -1.30 11.72 -8.76
C LYS A 95 -0.53 10.93 -7.71
N LYS A 96 -1.14 10.60 -6.56
CA LYS A 96 -0.51 9.79 -5.51
C LYS A 96 -0.10 8.40 -6.00
N LEU A 97 -0.93 7.75 -6.85
CA LEU A 97 -0.57 6.49 -7.50
C LEU A 97 0.67 6.64 -8.39
N LYS A 98 0.70 7.68 -9.23
CA LYS A 98 1.85 7.96 -10.11
C LYS A 98 3.12 8.28 -9.33
N ASP A 99 3.02 9.09 -8.30
CA ASP A 99 4.13 9.47 -7.42
C ASP A 99 4.67 8.22 -6.69
N GLY A 100 3.79 7.36 -6.18
CA GLY A 100 4.16 6.11 -5.54
C GLY A 100 4.83 5.10 -6.49
N VAL A 101 4.33 4.94 -7.71
CA VAL A 101 4.99 4.15 -8.76
C VAL A 101 6.40 4.68 -9.04
N SER A 102 6.54 5.99 -9.17
CA SER A 102 7.85 6.64 -9.40
C SER A 102 8.81 6.41 -8.23
N SER A 103 8.29 6.41 -7.00
CA SER A 103 9.07 6.12 -5.79
C SER A 103 9.58 4.69 -5.77
N ILE A 104 8.72 3.70 -6.08
CA ILE A 104 9.11 2.28 -6.15
C ILE A 104 10.17 2.06 -7.24
N LEU A 105 10.00 2.70 -8.40
CA LEU A 105 10.98 2.62 -9.50
C LEU A 105 12.37 3.12 -9.12
N ALA A 106 12.49 4.00 -8.12
CA ALA A 106 13.79 4.48 -7.62
C ALA A 106 14.60 3.40 -6.86
N PHE A 107 13.99 2.26 -6.52
CA PHE A 107 14.67 1.12 -5.90
C PHE A 107 15.01 0.00 -6.90
N ARG A 108 14.84 0.26 -8.20
CA ARG A 108 15.18 -0.66 -9.27
C ARG A 108 16.68 -0.65 -9.53
N ASN A 109 17.29 -1.82 -9.56
CA ASN A 109 18.70 -2.02 -9.88
C ASN A 109 18.93 -2.00 -11.41
N GLY A 110 20.20 -2.00 -11.81
CA GLY A 110 20.60 -2.02 -13.23
C GLY A 110 20.16 -3.27 -14.00
N ASP A 111 19.95 -4.40 -13.32
CA ASP A 111 19.44 -5.64 -13.90
C ASP A 111 17.90 -5.76 -13.83
N HIS A 112 17.20 -4.66 -13.51
CA HIS A 112 15.75 -4.57 -13.36
C HIS A 112 15.16 -5.32 -12.16
N SER A 113 15.97 -5.83 -11.24
CA SER A 113 15.51 -6.30 -9.92
C SER A 113 15.19 -5.14 -8.97
N TYR A 114 14.50 -5.42 -7.87
CA TYR A 114 14.20 -4.43 -6.82
C TYR A 114 14.84 -4.84 -5.48
N SER A 115 15.35 -3.84 -4.76
CA SER A 115 15.97 -4.01 -3.44
C SER A 115 15.19 -3.27 -2.35
N LEU A 116 15.23 -3.76 -1.10
CA LEU A 116 14.51 -3.14 0.02
C LEU A 116 15.00 -1.71 0.26
N TRP A 117 16.31 -1.51 0.15
CA TRP A 117 16.99 -0.23 0.24
C TRP A 117 17.73 0.04 -1.06
N ARG A 118 18.01 1.32 -1.34
CA ARG A 118 18.86 1.67 -2.48
C ARG A 118 20.24 1.06 -2.29
N ASP A 119 20.84 0.59 -3.40
CA ASP A 119 22.18 0.00 -3.44
C ASP A 119 22.38 -1.20 -2.50
N SER A 120 21.29 -1.90 -2.15
CA SER A 120 21.33 -3.15 -1.38
C SER A 120 21.06 -4.37 -2.26
N ASP A 121 21.31 -5.57 -1.72
CA ASP A 121 21.11 -6.82 -2.45
C ASP A 121 19.67 -6.94 -2.97
N PRO A 122 19.51 -7.40 -4.23
CA PRO A 122 18.19 -7.56 -4.84
C PRO A 122 17.37 -8.58 -4.06
N SER A 123 16.08 -8.30 -3.91
CA SER A 123 15.14 -9.18 -3.24
C SER A 123 14.15 -9.79 -4.22
N THR A 124 14.02 -11.11 -4.16
CA THR A 124 13.08 -11.89 -4.94
C THR A 124 11.65 -11.57 -4.53
N TRP A 125 11.37 -11.60 -3.23
CA TRP A 125 10.06 -11.27 -2.68
C TRP A 125 9.62 -9.85 -3.06
N LEU A 126 10.52 -8.88 -2.90
CA LEU A 126 10.20 -7.49 -3.19
C LEU A 126 9.98 -7.26 -4.69
N THR A 127 10.82 -7.85 -5.54
CA THR A 127 10.65 -7.79 -7.00
C THR A 127 9.30 -8.37 -7.42
N ALA A 128 8.91 -9.52 -6.86
CA ALA A 128 7.60 -10.10 -7.11
C ALA A 128 6.45 -9.21 -6.60
N PHE A 129 6.60 -8.58 -5.43
CA PHE A 129 5.59 -7.69 -4.87
C PHE A 129 5.44 -6.39 -5.69
N ALA A 130 6.54 -5.84 -6.18
CA ALA A 130 6.54 -4.70 -7.10
C ALA A 130 5.84 -5.05 -8.42
N LEU A 131 6.18 -6.20 -9.01
CA LEU A 131 5.55 -6.69 -10.25
C LEU A 131 4.05 -6.91 -10.10
N ARG A 132 3.60 -7.51 -8.99
CA ARG A 132 2.17 -7.63 -8.68
C ARG A 132 1.50 -6.25 -8.61
N THR A 133 2.11 -5.32 -7.89
CA THR A 133 1.57 -3.97 -7.71
C THR A 133 1.49 -3.22 -9.04
N PHE A 134 2.53 -3.31 -9.88
CA PHE A 134 2.52 -2.74 -11.22
C PHE A 134 1.46 -3.37 -12.13
N GLY A 135 1.30 -4.69 -12.06
CA GLY A 135 0.26 -5.40 -12.79
C GLY A 135 -1.15 -4.95 -12.44
N GLU A 136 -1.37 -4.54 -11.20
CA GLU A 136 -2.63 -3.97 -10.72
C GLU A 136 -2.78 -2.49 -11.13
N VAL A 137 -1.76 -1.67 -10.87
CA VAL A 137 -1.77 -0.20 -11.04
C VAL A 137 -1.75 0.24 -12.52
N GLN A 138 -1.23 -0.58 -13.44
CA GLN A 138 -1.15 -0.26 -14.87
C GLN A 138 -2.51 0.09 -15.51
N LYS A 139 -3.62 -0.32 -14.89
CA LYS A 139 -4.99 0.02 -15.33
C LYS A 139 -5.26 1.53 -15.28
N TYR A 140 -4.56 2.26 -14.42
CA TYR A 140 -4.81 3.68 -14.13
C TYR A 140 -3.58 4.56 -14.29
N VAL A 141 -2.37 3.98 -14.26
CA VAL A 141 -1.11 4.69 -14.45
C VAL A 141 -0.31 3.99 -15.54
N SER A 142 0.13 4.73 -16.56
CA SER A 142 0.98 4.17 -17.60
C SER A 142 2.33 3.74 -17.05
N LEU A 143 2.78 2.54 -17.41
CA LEU A 143 4.07 1.95 -17.03
C LEU A 143 4.89 1.61 -18.26
N ASP A 144 6.22 1.62 -18.11
CA ASP A 144 7.11 1.10 -19.14
C ASP A 144 7.04 -0.43 -19.18
N HIS A 145 6.36 -0.96 -20.20
CA HIS A 145 6.20 -2.40 -20.41
C HIS A 145 7.55 -3.12 -20.54
N MET A 146 8.56 -2.51 -21.16
CA MET A 146 9.87 -3.15 -21.31
C MET A 146 10.55 -3.33 -19.96
N SER A 147 10.48 -2.32 -19.09
CA SER A 147 10.98 -2.45 -17.72
C SER A 147 10.28 -3.58 -16.96
N VAL A 148 8.95 -3.66 -17.02
CA VAL A 148 8.18 -4.70 -16.30
C VAL A 148 8.55 -6.10 -16.82
N CYS A 149 8.67 -6.26 -18.14
CA CYS A 149 9.12 -7.50 -18.76
C CYS A 149 10.52 -7.90 -18.30
N ASN A 150 11.48 -6.96 -18.27
CA ASN A 150 12.84 -7.27 -17.81
C ASN A 150 12.87 -7.71 -16.34
N SER A 151 12.07 -7.08 -15.47
CA SER A 151 11.92 -7.50 -14.08
C SER A 151 11.31 -8.91 -13.95
N LEU A 152 10.34 -9.27 -14.81
CA LEU A 152 9.79 -10.63 -14.87
C LEU A 152 10.83 -11.66 -15.32
N ILE A 153 11.60 -11.33 -16.36
CA ILE A 153 12.69 -12.19 -16.86
C ILE A 153 13.72 -12.41 -15.75
N TRP A 154 14.12 -11.35 -15.05
CA TRP A 154 15.03 -11.49 -13.91
C TRP A 154 14.49 -12.44 -12.83
N LEU A 155 13.21 -12.34 -12.49
CA LEU A 155 12.58 -13.21 -11.49
C LEU A 155 12.64 -14.69 -11.91
N ILE A 156 12.31 -14.98 -13.17
CA ILE A 156 12.29 -16.34 -13.71
C ILE A 156 13.73 -16.88 -13.86
N GLU A 157 14.62 -16.14 -14.52
CA GLU A 157 15.96 -16.64 -14.85
C GLU A 157 16.93 -16.68 -13.67
N LYS A 158 16.79 -15.76 -12.70
CA LYS A 158 17.74 -15.63 -11.59
C LYS A 158 17.24 -16.26 -10.30
N CYS A 159 15.93 -16.31 -10.08
CA CYS A 159 15.36 -16.71 -8.78
C CYS A 159 14.61 -18.04 -8.81
N GLN A 160 14.19 -18.54 -9.97
CA GLN A 160 13.48 -19.82 -10.07
C GLN A 160 14.46 -21.00 -10.17
N SER A 161 14.20 -22.03 -9.38
CA SER A 161 14.91 -23.31 -9.41
C SER A 161 14.31 -24.24 -10.46
N LYS A 162 15.04 -25.30 -10.83
CA LYS A 162 14.59 -26.27 -11.84
C LYS A 162 13.28 -26.99 -11.48
N ASP A 163 12.95 -27.08 -10.19
CA ASP A 163 11.72 -27.66 -9.67
C ASP A 163 10.54 -26.66 -9.62
N GLY A 164 10.78 -25.42 -10.06
CA GLY A 164 9.78 -24.34 -10.08
C GLY A 164 9.72 -23.51 -8.80
N SER A 165 10.45 -23.87 -7.74
CA SER A 165 10.52 -23.09 -6.50
C SER A 165 11.29 -21.79 -6.69
N PHE A 166 10.95 -20.74 -5.92
CA PHE A 166 11.67 -19.46 -5.94
C PHE A 166 12.52 -19.32 -4.67
N GLN A 167 13.76 -18.89 -4.82
CA GLN A 167 14.69 -18.65 -3.71
C GLN A 167 14.91 -17.16 -3.52
N GLU A 168 14.93 -16.72 -2.26
CA GLU A 168 15.24 -15.34 -1.89
C GLU A 168 16.73 -15.04 -2.09
N LYS A 169 17.03 -13.92 -2.76
CA LYS A 169 18.39 -13.46 -3.05
C LYS A 169 18.96 -12.57 -1.96
N SER A 170 18.11 -11.83 -1.25
CA SER A 170 18.53 -10.92 -0.18
C SER A 170 18.67 -11.65 1.16
N SER A 171 19.64 -11.22 1.97
CA SER A 171 19.71 -11.61 3.39
C SER A 171 18.82 -10.76 4.29
N SER A 172 18.18 -9.72 3.74
CA SER A 172 17.33 -8.79 4.49
C SER A 172 15.95 -9.39 4.73
N ASN A 173 15.50 -9.40 5.98
CA ASN A 173 14.13 -9.82 6.30
C ASN A 173 13.16 -8.66 6.01
N PRO A 174 12.09 -8.88 5.23
CA PRO A 174 11.03 -7.89 5.10
C PRO A 174 10.35 -7.66 6.45
N ILE A 175 9.71 -6.49 6.61
CA ILE A 175 8.92 -6.22 7.82
C ILE A 175 7.74 -7.18 7.81
N LYS A 176 7.83 -8.25 8.62
CA LYS A 176 6.72 -9.20 8.77
C LYS A 176 5.49 -8.46 9.27
N LEU A 177 4.41 -8.56 8.49
CA LEU A 177 3.04 -8.21 8.89
C LEU A 177 2.52 -9.16 9.96
#